data_AF-A0A353T1T7-F1
#
_entry.id   AF-A0A353T1T7-F1
#
_cell.length_a   1.000
_cell.length_b   1.000
_cell.length_c   1.000
_cell.angle_alpha   90.00
_cell.angle_beta   90.00
_cell.angle_gamma   90.00
#
_symmetry.space_group_name_H-M   'P 1'
#
loop_
_entity.id
_entity.type
_entity.pdbx_description
1 polymer ?
#
loop_
_entity_poly.entity_id
_entity_poly.type
_entity_poly.pdbx_seq_one_letter_code
_entity_poly.pdbx_strand_id
1 'polypeptide(L)'
;YGGDMIEYVEEQASTYAPLPEKFEGGTQNVGGAVGLSAAIDYLDKAGMENVRAGERDLTSYLMDQLHAIPHLHVLGPDNPEERIGVVSFVMEDAHPHDIATILNADGIAVRSGHHCAQPFLCRLGVTATCRASLYLYNTEEDIDRLAESLKSVRRWLNVGVG
;
A
#
# COMPACT_ATOMS: atom_id res chain seq x y z
N TYR A 1 14.35 -10.17 -31.38
CA TYR A 1 14.36 -10.79 -30.04
C TYR A 1 15.75 -10.62 -29.43
N GLY A 2 15.85 -10.51 -28.10
CA GLY A 2 17.10 -10.15 -27.41
C GLY A 2 18.07 -11.33 -27.22
N GLY A 3 19.30 -11.04 -26.81
CA GLY A 3 20.25 -12.06 -26.34
C GLY A 3 19.72 -12.84 -25.13
N ASP A 4 20.28 -14.02 -24.86
CA ASP A 4 19.88 -15.01 -23.84
C ASP A 4 18.51 -15.69 -24.05
N MET A 5 17.53 -15.02 -24.67
CA MET A 5 16.22 -15.61 -25.01
C MET A 5 16.28 -16.58 -26.20
N ILE A 6 17.27 -16.43 -27.06
CA ILE A 6 17.39 -17.16 -28.33
C ILE A 6 18.46 -18.22 -28.21
N GLU A 7 18.10 -19.45 -28.59
CA GLU A 7 19.00 -20.60 -28.57
C GLU A 7 19.79 -20.69 -29.89
N TYR A 8 19.09 -20.60 -31.03
CA TYR A 8 19.71 -20.51 -32.36
C TYR A 8 18.96 -19.54 -33.27
N VAL A 9 19.72 -18.87 -34.15
CA VAL A 9 19.19 -18.04 -35.25
C VAL A 9 19.72 -18.59 -36.57
N GLU A 10 18.79 -18.89 -37.47
CA GLU A 10 19.04 -19.18 -38.88
C GLU A 10 18.43 -18.08 -39.75
N GLU A 11 18.70 -18.09 -41.06
CA GLU A 11 18.24 -17.03 -41.97
C GLU A 11 16.71 -16.87 -41.97
N GLN A 12 15.96 -17.97 -41.82
CA GLN A 12 14.49 -18.00 -41.89
C GLN A 12 13.84 -18.58 -40.63
N ALA A 13 14.63 -18.92 -39.60
CA ALA A 13 14.13 -19.58 -38.40
C ALA A 13 14.88 -19.13 -37.14
N SER A 14 14.24 -19.31 -35.99
CA SER A 14 14.93 -19.17 -34.69
C SER A 14 14.34 -20.16 -33.70
N THR A 15 15.18 -20.75 -32.86
CA THR A 15 14.76 -21.50 -31.68
C THR A 15 14.97 -20.65 -30.42
N TYR A 16 14.19 -20.95 -29.39
CA TYR A 16 14.20 -20.19 -28.14
C TYR A 16 14.86 -21.00 -27.04
N ALA A 17 15.52 -20.30 -26.11
CA ALA A 17 16.04 -20.90 -24.89
C ALA A 17 14.93 -21.63 -24.11
N PRO A 18 15.29 -22.59 -23.24
CA PRO A 18 14.33 -23.23 -22.34
C PRO A 18 13.68 -22.21 -21.39
N LEU A 19 12.64 -22.64 -20.68
CA LEU A 19 12.06 -21.83 -19.61
C LEU A 19 13.00 -21.80 -18.39
N PRO A 20 13.12 -20.66 -17.67
CA PRO A 20 12.40 -19.39 -17.86
C PRO A 20 13.07 -18.40 -18.85
N GLU A 21 14.31 -18.65 -19.27
CA GLU A 21 15.17 -17.76 -20.07
C GLU A 21 14.51 -17.28 -21.38
N LYS A 22 13.62 -18.09 -21.95
CA LYS A 22 12.74 -17.70 -23.06
C LYS A 22 12.01 -16.37 -22.85
N PHE A 23 11.72 -15.98 -21.61
CA PHE A 23 11.00 -14.75 -21.28
C PHE A 23 11.91 -13.64 -20.73
N GLU A 24 13.20 -13.91 -20.60
CA GLU A 24 14.18 -13.04 -19.94
C GLU A 24 15.23 -12.57 -20.94
N GLY A 25 14.77 -11.97 -22.05
CA GLY A 25 15.66 -11.49 -23.09
C GLY A 25 16.46 -10.25 -22.65
N GLY A 26 17.77 -10.29 -22.88
CA GLY A 26 18.69 -9.19 -22.58
C GLY A 26 19.32 -9.30 -21.18
N THR A 27 20.13 -8.29 -20.83
CA THR A 27 20.82 -8.26 -19.53
C THR A 27 19.81 -8.15 -18.40
N GLN A 28 19.83 -9.13 -17.51
CA GLN A 28 18.95 -9.18 -16.35
C GLN A 28 19.29 -8.11 -15.31
N ASN A 29 18.30 -7.72 -14.51
CA ASN A 29 18.51 -6.92 -13.31
C ASN A 29 19.10 -7.80 -12.19
N VAL A 30 20.34 -8.22 -12.35
CA VAL A 30 21.03 -9.15 -11.43
C VAL A 30 21.06 -8.60 -10.01
N GLY A 31 21.34 -7.30 -9.84
CA GLY A 31 21.33 -6.65 -8.53
C GLY A 31 19.95 -6.69 -7.87
N GLY A 32 18.89 -6.44 -8.63
CA GLY A 32 17.50 -6.55 -8.15
C GLY A 32 17.12 -7.97 -7.78
N ALA A 33 17.54 -8.98 -8.55
CA ALA A 33 17.28 -10.38 -8.25
C ALA A 33 17.96 -10.83 -6.95
N VAL A 34 19.23 -10.46 -6.73
CA VAL A 34 19.95 -10.75 -5.48
C VAL A 34 19.31 -10.02 -4.29
N GLY A 35 18.92 -8.75 -4.47
CA GLY A 35 18.23 -7.99 -3.44
C GLY A 35 16.87 -8.59 -3.07
N LEU A 36 16.11 -9.07 -4.06
CA LEU A 36 14.84 -9.77 -3.84
C LEU A 36 15.06 -11.08 -3.07
N SER A 37 16.09 -11.85 -3.43
CA SER A 37 16.45 -13.09 -2.71
C SER A 37 16.72 -12.81 -1.22
N ALA A 38 17.52 -11.77 -0.93
CA ALA A 38 17.79 -11.38 0.46
C ALA A 38 16.53 -10.89 1.21
N ALA A 39 15.59 -10.23 0.52
CA ALA A 39 14.31 -9.82 1.10
C ALA A 39 13.39 -11.02 1.39
N ILE A 40 13.39 -12.03 0.52
CA ILE A 40 12.69 -13.31 0.75
C ILE A 40 13.28 -13.99 1.99
N ASP A 41 14.60 -14.14 2.06
CA ASP A 41 15.28 -14.72 3.23
C ASP A 41 14.96 -13.98 4.53
N TYR A 42 14.81 -12.66 4.48
CA TYR A 42 14.43 -11.84 5.62
C TYR A 42 12.99 -12.15 6.09
N LEU A 43 12.04 -12.23 5.16
CA LEU A 43 10.65 -12.56 5.47
C LEU A 43 10.48 -14.01 5.93
N ASP A 44 11.22 -14.95 5.36
CA ASP A 44 11.23 -16.36 5.79
C ASP A 44 11.78 -16.50 7.21
N LYS A 45 12.83 -15.75 7.56
CA LYS A 45 13.37 -15.70 8.93
C LYS A 45 12.39 -15.06 9.91
N ALA A 46 11.66 -14.02 9.50
CA ALA A 46 10.61 -13.42 10.30
C ALA A 46 9.42 -14.39 10.49
N GLY A 47 9.18 -15.25 9.49
CA GLY A 47 8.07 -16.19 9.42
C GLY A 47 6.79 -15.51 8.96
N MET A 48 6.27 -15.89 7.79
CA MET A 48 5.09 -15.26 7.19
C MET A 48 3.83 -15.33 8.06
N GLU A 49 3.70 -16.36 8.90
CA GLU A 49 2.60 -16.44 9.88
C GLU A 49 2.72 -15.37 10.98
N ASN A 50 3.95 -15.06 11.44
CA ASN A 50 4.18 -14.00 12.41
C ASN A 50 3.92 -12.63 11.78
N VAL A 51 4.36 -12.44 10.52
CA VAL A 51 4.09 -11.21 9.74
C VAL A 51 2.59 -10.98 9.62
N ARG A 52 1.83 -12.04 9.25
CA ARG A 52 0.38 -11.97 9.13
C ARG A 52 -0.30 -11.68 10.47
N ALA A 53 0.12 -12.34 11.54
CA ALA A 53 -0.44 -12.11 12.87
C ALA A 53 -0.21 -10.67 13.34
N GLY A 54 1.02 -10.16 13.23
CA GLY A 54 1.36 -8.79 13.59
C GLY A 54 0.65 -7.75 12.72
N GLU A 55 0.57 -7.98 11.40
CA GLU A 55 -0.19 -7.12 10.49
C GLU A 55 -1.66 -7.07 10.90
N ARG A 56 -2.27 -8.21 11.21
CA ARG A 56 -3.68 -8.27 11.65
C ARG A 56 -3.90 -7.49 12.94
N ASP A 57 -3.05 -7.68 13.94
CA ASP A 57 -3.20 -7.01 15.24
C ASP A 57 -3.09 -5.49 15.09
N LEU A 58 -2.10 -5.00 14.32
CA LEU A 58 -1.96 -3.58 13.98
C LEU A 58 -3.13 -3.06 13.12
N THR A 59 -3.65 -3.87 12.21
CA THR A 59 -4.81 -3.51 11.38
C THR A 59 -6.06 -3.32 12.24
N SER A 60 -6.30 -4.24 13.19
CA SER A 60 -7.41 -4.12 14.14
C SER A 60 -7.28 -2.83 14.95
N TYR A 61 -6.09 -2.56 15.48
CA TYR A 61 -5.83 -1.34 16.26
C TYR A 61 -6.04 -0.06 15.41
N LEU A 62 -5.55 -0.04 14.17
CA LEU A 62 -5.77 1.07 13.25
C LEU A 62 -7.26 1.28 12.95
N MET A 63 -8.02 0.22 12.70
CA MET A 63 -9.46 0.30 12.47
C MET A 63 -10.16 0.93 13.69
N ASP A 64 -9.87 0.45 14.89
CA ASP A 64 -10.46 0.99 16.13
C ASP A 64 -10.17 2.49 16.30
N GLN A 65 -8.91 2.90 16.08
CA GLN A 65 -8.51 4.31 16.17
C GLN A 65 -9.19 5.18 15.12
N LEU A 66 -9.30 4.71 13.87
CA LEU A 66 -9.93 5.46 12.79
C LEU A 66 -11.45 5.59 13.01
N HIS A 67 -12.12 4.53 13.45
CA HIS A 67 -13.56 4.55 13.73
C HIS A 67 -13.93 5.47 14.89
N ALA A 68 -13.00 5.73 15.81
CA ALA A 68 -13.19 6.68 16.90
C ALA A 68 -13.12 8.16 16.43
N ILE A 69 -12.69 8.44 15.20
CA ILE A 69 -12.54 9.81 14.68
C ILE A 69 -13.87 10.27 14.05
N PRO A 70 -14.51 11.32 14.58
CA PRO A 70 -15.74 11.85 14.00
C PRO A 70 -15.53 12.29 12.55
N HIS A 71 -16.53 12.04 11.71
CA HIS A 71 -16.56 12.40 10.29
C HIS A 71 -15.54 11.69 9.40
N LEU A 72 -14.79 10.72 9.93
CA LEU A 72 -13.94 9.84 9.15
C LEU A 72 -14.71 8.56 8.81
N HIS A 73 -14.67 8.18 7.54
CA HIS A 73 -15.32 6.98 7.03
C HIS A 73 -14.29 6.03 6.43
N VAL A 74 -14.16 4.85 7.00
CA VAL A 74 -13.33 3.77 6.46
C VAL A 74 -14.06 3.08 5.31
N LEU A 75 -13.34 2.73 4.24
CA LEU A 75 -13.86 1.95 3.13
C LEU A 75 -13.39 0.49 3.24
N GLY A 76 -14.29 -0.44 2.90
CA GLY A 76 -14.07 -1.88 2.96
C GLY A 76 -14.74 -2.56 4.15
N PRO A 77 -14.49 -3.86 4.38
CA PRO A 77 -15.16 -4.63 5.45
C PRO A 77 -14.69 -4.21 6.84
N ASP A 78 -15.60 -4.09 7.81
CA ASP A 78 -15.24 -3.71 9.19
C ASP A 78 -14.45 -4.81 9.91
N ASN A 79 -14.64 -6.07 9.51
CA ASN A 79 -13.94 -7.21 10.07
C ASN A 79 -12.44 -7.19 9.69
N PRO A 80 -11.50 -7.06 10.64
CA PRO A 80 -10.07 -7.10 10.34
C PRO A 80 -9.61 -8.40 9.69
N GLU A 81 -10.31 -9.53 9.93
CA GLU A 81 -10.01 -10.83 9.32
C GLU A 81 -10.35 -10.89 7.82
N GLU A 82 -11.19 -9.98 7.32
CA GLU A 82 -11.57 -9.87 5.91
C GLU A 82 -10.71 -8.86 5.14
N ARG A 83 -9.65 -8.33 5.76
CA ARG A 83 -8.73 -7.37 5.15
C ARG A 83 -7.26 -7.67 5.51
N ILE A 84 -6.38 -6.94 4.85
CA ILE A 84 -4.95 -6.85 5.17
C ILE A 84 -4.67 -5.48 5.80
N GLY A 85 -3.40 -5.16 6.09
CA GLY A 85 -2.91 -3.90 6.66
C GLY A 85 -3.07 -2.67 5.77
N VAL A 86 -4.07 -2.64 4.90
CA VAL A 86 -4.36 -1.55 3.98
C VAL A 86 -5.74 -0.99 4.31
N VAL A 87 -5.77 0.23 4.86
CA VAL A 87 -7.02 0.89 5.27
C VAL A 87 -7.18 2.18 4.47
N SER A 88 -8.18 2.17 3.58
CA SER A 88 -8.61 3.36 2.85
C SER A 88 -9.69 4.10 3.62
N PHE A 89 -9.62 5.42 3.66
CA PHE A 89 -10.59 6.27 4.36
C PHE A 89 -10.80 7.60 3.63
N VAL A 90 -11.95 8.21 3.91
CA VAL A 90 -12.30 9.59 3.55
C VAL A 90 -12.74 10.33 4.80
N MET A 91 -12.75 11.65 4.74
CA MET A 91 -13.23 12.50 5.84
C MET A 91 -14.17 13.55 5.26
N GLU A 92 -15.31 13.78 5.91
CA GLU A 92 -16.28 14.77 5.46
C GLU A 92 -15.63 16.15 5.37
N ASP A 93 -15.95 16.88 4.30
CA ASP A 93 -15.46 18.22 3.99
C ASP A 93 -13.93 18.37 3.89
N ALA A 94 -13.17 17.26 3.83
CA ALA A 94 -11.72 17.29 3.68
C ALA A 94 -11.30 16.49 2.45
N HIS A 95 -10.70 17.16 1.46
CA HIS A 95 -10.24 16.49 0.25
C HIS A 95 -9.01 15.60 0.57
N PRO A 96 -8.93 14.34 0.09
CA PRO A 96 -7.83 13.43 0.43
C PRO A 96 -6.41 13.97 0.19
N HIS A 97 -6.22 14.83 -0.81
CA HIS A 97 -4.93 15.48 -1.04
C HIS A 97 -4.55 16.48 0.06
N ASP A 98 -5.53 17.19 0.63
CA ASP A 98 -5.29 18.13 1.73
C ASP A 98 -4.97 17.35 3.02
N ILE A 99 -5.73 16.27 3.28
CA ILE A 99 -5.46 15.35 4.40
C ILE A 99 -4.02 14.83 4.31
N ALA A 100 -3.61 14.30 3.15
CA ALA A 100 -2.24 13.79 2.97
C ALA A 100 -1.16 14.87 3.14
N THR A 101 -1.46 16.12 2.75
CA THR A 101 -0.54 17.25 2.90
C THR A 101 -0.35 17.63 4.38
N ILE A 102 -1.44 17.67 5.15
CA ILE A 102 -1.42 17.93 6.59
C ILE A 102 -0.66 16.81 7.32
N LEU A 103 -0.99 15.55 7.04
CA LEU A 103 -0.30 14.40 7.63
C LEU A 103 1.21 14.43 7.33
N ASN A 104 1.59 14.80 6.11
CA ASN A 104 3.00 14.92 5.72
C ASN A 104 3.73 16.02 6.53
N ALA A 105 3.06 17.12 6.87
CA ALA A 105 3.64 18.17 7.72
C ALA A 105 3.94 17.66 9.15
N ASP A 106 3.17 16.67 9.63
CA ASP A 106 3.39 15.99 10.92
C ASP A 106 4.35 14.78 10.82
N GLY A 107 4.97 14.60 9.64
CA GLY A 107 5.91 13.50 9.37
C GLY A 107 5.24 12.14 9.15
N ILE A 108 3.95 12.12 8.80
CA ILE A 108 3.17 10.90 8.58
C ILE A 108 2.95 10.69 7.08
N ALA A 109 3.50 9.60 6.56
CA ALA A 109 3.41 9.25 5.14
C ALA A 109 2.16 8.40 4.86
N VAL A 110 1.20 8.95 4.12
CA VAL A 110 0.07 8.21 3.54
C VAL A 110 -0.01 8.45 2.03
N ARG A 111 -0.83 7.67 1.32
CA ARG A 111 -1.12 7.92 -0.09
C ARG A 111 -2.53 8.48 -0.25
N SER A 112 -2.68 9.52 -1.06
CA SER A 112 -3.98 9.99 -1.54
C SER A 112 -4.14 9.79 -3.04
N GLY A 113 -5.39 9.66 -3.50
CA GLY A 113 -5.75 9.56 -4.92
C GLY A 113 -6.56 8.30 -5.25
N HIS A 114 -6.39 7.79 -6.47
CA HIS A 114 -7.14 6.64 -6.98
C HIS A 114 -6.50 5.28 -6.70
N HIS A 115 -5.24 5.25 -6.22
CA HIS A 115 -4.49 4.01 -5.95
C HIS A 115 -4.44 3.03 -7.14
N CYS A 116 -4.39 3.56 -8.37
CA CYS A 116 -4.48 2.79 -9.60
C CYS A 116 -5.80 1.99 -9.76
N ALA A 117 -6.84 2.32 -8.99
CA ALA A 117 -8.12 1.62 -8.94
C ALA A 117 -9.31 2.57 -9.20
N GLN A 118 -9.14 3.55 -10.10
CA GLN A 118 -10.15 4.59 -10.37
C GLN A 118 -11.56 4.06 -10.68
N PRO A 119 -11.76 3.00 -11.50
CA PRO A 119 -13.10 2.47 -11.74
C PRO A 119 -13.79 1.93 -10.47
N PHE A 120 -13.02 1.37 -9.53
CA PHE A 120 -13.53 0.90 -8.25
C PHE A 120 -13.97 2.07 -7.36
N LEU A 121 -13.20 3.15 -7.32
CA LEU A 121 -13.60 4.36 -6.59
C LEU A 121 -14.87 4.99 -7.18
N CYS A 122 -15.00 5.03 -8.51
CA CYS A 122 -16.24 5.47 -9.16
C CYS A 122 -17.45 4.60 -8.76
N ARG A 123 -17.28 3.27 -8.66
CA ARG A 123 -18.32 2.34 -8.17
C ARG A 123 -18.74 2.65 -6.74
N LEU A 124 -17.80 3.07 -5.89
CA LEU A 124 -18.01 3.45 -4.50
C LEU A 124 -18.55 4.89 -4.34
N GLY A 125 -18.68 5.66 -5.42
CA GLY A 125 -19.17 7.04 -5.39
C GLY A 125 -18.18 8.04 -4.78
N VAL A 126 -16.90 7.68 -4.65
CA VAL A 126 -15.83 8.56 -4.15
C VAL A 126 -14.88 8.92 -5.27
N THR A 127 -14.39 10.16 -5.29
CA THR A 127 -13.44 10.63 -6.31
C THR A 127 -12.02 10.19 -5.97
N ALA A 128 -11.62 10.32 -4.71
CA ALA A 128 -10.31 9.93 -4.19
C ALA A 128 -10.44 9.44 -2.75
N THR A 129 -9.40 8.76 -2.24
CA THR A 129 -9.33 8.34 -0.84
C THR A 129 -7.92 8.58 -0.30
N CYS A 130 -7.78 8.70 1.02
CA CYS A 130 -6.52 8.47 1.70
C CYS A 130 -6.36 6.99 1.98
N ARG A 131 -5.10 6.51 2.06
CA ARG A 131 -4.78 5.12 2.38
C ARG A 131 -3.57 5.05 3.29
N ALA A 132 -3.78 4.49 4.49
CA ALA A 132 -2.71 4.03 5.35
C ALA A 132 -2.42 2.56 5.01
N SER A 133 -1.14 2.20 4.90
CA SER A 133 -0.71 0.85 4.56
C SER A 133 0.41 0.45 5.51
N LEU A 134 0.09 -0.48 6.40
CA LEU A 134 0.95 -0.99 7.46
C LEU A 134 1.80 -2.14 6.95
N TYR A 135 2.92 -2.38 7.62
CA TYR A 135 3.79 -3.52 7.39
C TYR A 135 4.47 -3.94 8.71
N LEU A 136 5.25 -5.01 8.69
CA LEU A 136 5.89 -5.62 9.88
C LEU A 136 6.75 -4.68 10.74
N TYR A 137 7.18 -3.54 10.20
CA TYR A 137 8.02 -2.56 10.89
C TYR A 137 7.23 -1.41 11.52
N ASN A 138 5.90 -1.36 11.31
CA ASN A 138 5.05 -0.35 11.95
C ASN A 138 4.72 -0.73 13.39
N THR A 139 4.32 0.27 14.16
CA THR A 139 4.01 0.15 15.57
C THR A 139 2.66 0.79 15.90
N GLU A 140 2.10 0.48 17.07
CA GLU A 140 0.92 1.17 17.60
C GLU A 140 1.17 2.67 17.78
N GLU A 141 2.42 3.08 18.11
CA GLU A 141 2.80 4.49 18.20
C GLU A 141 2.68 5.21 16.85
N ASP A 142 3.03 4.56 15.74
CA ASP A 142 2.81 5.13 14.40
C ASP A 142 1.32 5.36 14.13
N ILE A 143 0.47 4.43 14.57
CA ILE A 143 -0.98 4.50 14.43
C ILE A 143 -1.56 5.61 15.32
N ASP A 144 -1.08 5.75 16.56
CA ASP A 144 -1.49 6.81 17.48
C ASP A 144 -1.16 8.19 16.92
N ARG A 145 0.05 8.36 16.36
CA ARG A 145 0.46 9.61 15.70
C ARG A 145 -0.42 9.93 14.50
N LEU A 146 -0.74 8.92 13.67
CA LEU A 146 -1.69 9.05 12.57
C LEU A 146 -3.07 9.51 13.06
N ALA A 147 -3.63 8.82 14.06
CA ALA A 147 -4.95 9.11 14.60
C ALA A 147 -5.03 10.52 15.20
N GLU A 148 -4.00 10.94 15.93
CA GLU A 148 -3.95 12.27 16.54
C GLU A 148 -3.85 13.38 15.48
N SER A 149 -2.99 13.20 14.46
CA SER A 149 -2.90 14.16 13.36
C SER A 149 -4.22 14.26 12.59
N LEU A 150 -4.90 13.13 12.33
CA LEU A 150 -6.22 13.10 11.68
C LEU A 150 -7.29 13.88 12.44
N LYS A 151 -7.31 13.82 13.78
CA LYS A 151 -8.25 14.62 14.61
C LYS A 151 -8.04 16.12 14.44
N SER A 152 -6.85 16.56 14.02
CA SER A 152 -6.53 17.98 13.81
C SER A 152 -6.90 18.49 12.40
N VAL A 153 -7.10 17.61 11.42
CA VAL A 153 -7.27 17.96 10.00
C VAL A 153 -8.41 18.95 9.76
N ARG A 154 -9.61 18.69 10.29
CA ARG A 154 -10.77 19.59 10.07
C ARG A 154 -10.55 20.97 10.71
N ARG A 155 -9.80 21.04 11.82
CA ARG A 155 -9.41 22.30 12.46
C ARG A 155 -8.47 23.11 11.56
N TRP A 156 -7.48 22.45 10.96
CA TRP A 156 -6.55 23.08 10.01
C TRP A 156 -7.26 23.64 8.77
N LEU A 157 -8.28 22.93 8.28
CA LEU A 157 -9.07 23.35 7.13
C LEU A 157 -10.18 24.36 7.46
N ASN A 158 -10.31 24.77 8.75
CA ASN A 158 -11.37 25.65 9.24
C ASN A 158 -12.80 25.16 8.89
N VAL A 159 -12.97 23.84 8.87
CA VAL A 159 -14.24 23.18 8.54
C VAL A 159 -15.06 23.03 9.81
N GLY A 160 -16.33 23.46 9.78
CA GLY A 160 -17.27 23.32 10.90
C GLY A 160 -17.08 24.31 12.06
N VAL A 161 -16.34 25.41 11.83
CA VAL A 161 -16.15 26.51 12.80
C VAL A 161 -17.17 27.65 12.57
N GLY A 162 -18.34 27.34 12.00
CA GLY A 162 -19.41 28.28 11.69
C GLY A 162 -20.76 27.81 12.21
#